data_AF-A0A917YPV2-F1
#
_entry.id   AF-A0A917YPV2-F1
#
_cell.length_a   1.000
_cell.length_b   1.000
_cell.length_c   1.000
_cell.angle_alpha   90.00
_cell.angle_beta   90.00
_cell.angle_gamma   90.00
#
_symmetry.space_group_name_H-M   'P 1'
#
loop_
_entity.id
_entity.type
_entity.pdbx_description
1 polymer ?
#
loop_
_entity_poly.entity_id
_entity_poly.type
_entity_poly.pdbx_seq_one_letter_code
_entity_poly.pdbx_strand_id
1 'polypeptide(L)'
;MENYTGAYHLHDATVATAFAADVPQQVMAVDDVGAFAALAFAQPGEWIGRAVDLAGDELTPRQIAAAISEAVGRPLPYIQIPIEAIAQIGEEFAFAYTWLNERGYRAGLPFTRVLHPGLIDLRTWLQRTGAAQITGFLAAQDTAKQDR
;
A
#
# COMPACT_ATOMS: atom_id res chain seq x y z
N MET A 1 -2.49 -2.52 1.49
CA MET A 1 -2.59 -1.09 1.84
C MET A 1 -2.09 -0.85 3.25
N GLU A 2 -2.09 -1.91 4.07
CA GLU A 2 -1.70 -2.00 5.46
C GLU A 2 -0.25 -1.59 5.71
N ASN A 3 0.63 -1.62 4.69
CA ASN A 3 1.99 -1.06 4.73
C ASN A 3 2.02 0.42 5.15
N TYR A 4 0.92 1.15 4.95
CA TYR A 4 0.77 2.56 5.32
C TYR A 4 0.23 2.79 6.74
N THR A 5 0.03 1.75 7.55
CA THR A 5 -0.60 1.89 8.90
C THR A 5 0.39 2.15 10.02
N GLY A 6 1.70 2.14 9.75
CA GLY A 6 2.72 2.28 10.79
C GLY A 6 4.09 2.66 10.27
N ALA A 7 5.10 2.43 11.12
CA ALA A 7 6.49 2.87 10.94
C ALA A 7 7.19 2.34 9.68
N TYR A 8 6.57 1.44 8.91
CA TYR A 8 7.14 1.00 7.65
C TYR A 8 7.14 2.13 6.61
N HIS A 9 6.02 2.83 6.43
CA HIS A 9 5.89 3.94 5.49
C HIS A 9 5.52 5.29 6.13
N LEU A 10 5.26 5.33 7.44
CA LEU A 10 4.97 6.57 8.15
C LEU A 10 6.13 6.98 9.05
N HIS A 11 6.71 8.13 8.75
CA HIS A 11 7.87 8.68 9.47
C HIS A 11 7.69 10.17 9.69
N ASP A 12 7.80 10.65 10.93
CA ASP A 12 7.79 12.08 11.25
C ASP A 12 6.67 12.90 10.58
N ALA A 13 5.44 12.37 10.62
CA ALA A 13 4.28 12.96 9.95
C ALA A 13 4.44 13.12 8.43
N THR A 14 5.12 12.18 7.79
CA THR A 14 5.25 12.06 6.34
C THR A 14 4.95 10.64 5.90
N VAL A 15 4.51 10.50 4.64
CA VAL A 15 4.48 9.20 3.96
C VAL A 15 5.81 9.06 3.23
N ALA A 16 6.63 8.10 3.61
CA ALA A 16 7.97 7.95 3.06
C ALA A 16 8.26 6.52 2.59
N THR A 17 8.69 6.40 1.34
CA THR A 17 9.08 5.13 0.70
C THR A 17 10.19 5.41 -0.30
N ALA A 18 10.83 4.37 -0.87
CA ALA A 18 11.76 4.57 -1.98
C ALA A 18 11.11 4.51 -3.37
N PHE A 19 9.78 4.59 -3.45
CA PHE A 19 9.09 4.72 -4.72
C PHE A 19 9.33 6.09 -5.36
N ALA A 20 9.50 6.11 -6.68
CA ALA A 20 9.53 7.34 -7.45
C ALA A 20 8.16 8.04 -7.34
N ALA A 21 8.18 9.33 -6.98
CA ALA A 21 7.00 10.06 -6.53
C ALA A 21 5.81 10.06 -7.52
N ASP A 22 6.11 9.94 -8.81
CA ASP A 22 5.15 10.02 -9.92
C ASP A 22 5.02 8.70 -10.69
N VAL A 23 5.65 7.60 -10.24
CA VAL A 23 5.49 6.27 -10.84
C VAL A 23 4.35 5.53 -10.13
N PRO A 24 3.24 5.20 -10.82
CA PRO A 24 2.11 4.50 -10.20
C PRO A 24 2.51 3.15 -9.59
N GLN A 25 2.00 2.87 -8.40
CA GLN A 25 2.19 1.63 -7.66
C GLN A 25 0.85 0.93 -7.49
N GLN A 26 0.84 -0.38 -7.76
CA GLN A 26 -0.33 -1.22 -7.49
C GLN A 26 -0.38 -1.57 -6.01
N VAL A 27 -1.54 -1.37 -5.39
CA VAL A 27 -1.78 -1.67 -3.97
C VAL A 27 -2.97 -2.60 -3.81
N MET A 28 -2.96 -3.41 -2.76
CA MET A 28 -3.97 -4.42 -2.48
C MET A 28 -4.32 -4.39 -1.00
N ALA A 29 -5.61 -4.35 -0.63
CA ALA A 29 -6.04 -4.57 0.75
C ALA A 29 -5.85 -6.05 1.14
N VAL A 30 -5.41 -6.32 2.38
CA VAL A 30 -5.21 -7.70 2.85
C VAL A 30 -6.53 -8.48 2.90
N ASP A 31 -7.64 -7.82 3.19
CA ASP A 31 -8.98 -8.43 3.20
C ASP A 31 -9.34 -9.06 1.84
N ASP A 32 -9.01 -8.39 0.73
CA ASP A 32 -9.27 -8.90 -0.62
C ASP A 32 -8.34 -10.06 -0.97
N VAL A 33 -7.09 -10.08 -0.47
CA VAL A 33 -6.22 -11.28 -0.60
C VAL A 33 -6.91 -12.49 0.04
N GLY A 34 -7.51 -12.29 1.22
CA GLY A 34 -8.34 -13.30 1.87
C GLY A 34 -9.56 -13.71 1.05
N ALA A 35 -10.26 -12.75 0.44
CA ALA A 35 -11.40 -13.02 -0.43
C ALA A 35 -11.03 -13.85 -1.67
N PHE A 36 -9.91 -13.53 -2.33
CA PHE A 36 -9.40 -14.30 -3.47
C PHE A 36 -8.92 -15.69 -3.07
N ALA A 37 -8.25 -15.83 -1.92
CA ALA A 37 -7.86 -17.14 -1.40
C ALA A 37 -9.10 -18.01 -1.14
N ALA A 38 -10.12 -17.47 -0.48
CA ALA A 38 -11.38 -18.17 -0.22
C ALA A 38 -12.10 -18.56 -1.52
N LEU A 39 -12.14 -17.66 -2.52
CA LEU A 39 -12.71 -17.93 -3.84
C LEU A 39 -12.01 -19.11 -4.52
N ALA A 40 -10.67 -19.13 -4.50
CA ALA A 40 -9.89 -20.18 -5.13
C ALA A 40 -10.13 -21.56 -4.47
N PHE A 41 -10.20 -21.61 -3.15
CA PHE A 41 -10.50 -22.84 -2.42
C PHE A 41 -11.94 -23.32 -2.61
N ALA A 42 -12.90 -22.41 -2.78
CA ALA A 42 -14.30 -22.77 -3.02
C ALA A 42 -14.54 -23.32 -4.44
N GLN A 43 -13.66 -23.02 -5.39
CA GLN A 43 -13.81 -23.38 -6.81
C GLN A 43 -12.56 -24.10 -7.35
N PRO A 44 -12.14 -25.23 -6.75
CA PRO A 44 -10.86 -25.85 -7.08
C PRO A 44 -10.74 -26.27 -8.56
N GLY A 45 -11.86 -26.62 -9.22
CA GLY A 45 -11.88 -26.96 -10.64
C GLY A 45 -11.53 -25.80 -11.58
N GLU A 46 -11.69 -24.55 -11.13
CA GLU A 46 -11.34 -23.35 -11.91
C GLU A 46 -9.96 -22.79 -11.55
N TRP A 47 -9.47 -23.05 -10.33
CA TRP A 47 -8.32 -22.33 -9.77
C TRP A 47 -7.05 -23.18 -9.60
N ILE A 48 -7.14 -24.51 -9.55
CA ILE A 48 -5.94 -25.37 -9.49
C ILE A 48 -5.09 -25.16 -10.74
N GLY A 49 -3.79 -24.87 -10.54
CA GLY A 49 -2.83 -24.64 -11.62
C GLY A 49 -2.89 -23.26 -12.26
N ARG A 50 -3.79 -22.38 -11.81
CA ARG A 50 -3.94 -21.02 -12.32
C ARG A 50 -3.03 -20.05 -11.53
N ALA A 51 -2.33 -19.18 -12.25
CA ALA A 51 -1.65 -18.02 -11.69
C ALA A 51 -2.36 -16.75 -12.16
N VAL A 52 -2.62 -15.82 -11.24
CA VAL A 52 -3.32 -14.56 -11.51
C VAL A 52 -2.65 -13.46 -10.72
N ASP A 53 -2.31 -12.36 -11.40
CA ASP A 53 -1.87 -11.13 -10.75
C ASP A 53 -3.09 -10.32 -10.27
N LEU A 54 -3.01 -9.79 -9.04
CA LEU A 54 -4.11 -9.10 -8.37
C LEU A 54 -3.65 -7.72 -7.87
N ALA A 55 -4.52 -6.71 -8.04
CA ALA A 55 -4.36 -5.39 -7.46
C ALA A 55 -5.74 -4.81 -7.12
N GLY A 56 -5.82 -4.02 -6.05
CA GLY A 56 -7.04 -3.30 -5.64
C GLY A 56 -7.13 -1.90 -6.21
N ASP A 57 -5.98 -1.24 -6.37
CA ASP A 57 -5.87 0.12 -6.89
C ASP A 57 -4.48 0.37 -7.52
N GLU A 58 -4.33 1.45 -8.28
CA GLU A 58 -3.07 1.88 -8.88
C GLU A 58 -2.93 3.41 -8.81
N LEU A 59 -1.97 3.86 -8.00
CA LEU A 59 -1.83 5.28 -7.63
C LEU A 59 -0.35 5.65 -7.49
N THR A 60 0.00 6.90 -7.78
CA THR A 60 1.34 7.41 -7.49
C THR A 60 1.54 7.58 -5.98
N PRO A 61 2.77 7.50 -5.46
CA PRO A 61 3.04 7.76 -4.04
C PRO A 61 2.52 9.12 -3.55
N ARG A 62 2.54 10.15 -4.40
CA ARG A 62 1.93 11.46 -4.10
C ARG A 62 0.41 11.38 -3.94
N GLN A 63 -0.28 10.63 -4.81
CA GLN A 63 -1.73 10.42 -4.70
C GLN A 63 -2.08 9.64 -3.43
N ILE A 64 -1.28 8.62 -3.09
CA ILE A 64 -1.44 7.84 -1.86
C ILE A 64 -1.30 8.75 -0.64
N ALA A 65 -0.22 9.55 -0.56
CA ALA A 65 0.01 10.47 0.55
C ALA A 65 -1.10 11.54 0.68
N ALA A 66 -1.59 12.05 -0.45
CA ALA A 66 -2.71 12.99 -0.46
C ALA A 66 -4.01 12.35 0.05
N ALA A 67 -4.34 11.14 -0.40
CA ALA A 67 -5.53 10.42 0.05
C ALA A 67 -5.46 10.09 1.55
N ILE A 68 -4.29 9.68 2.05
CA ILE A 68 -4.05 9.44 3.47
C ILE A 68 -4.23 10.76 4.26
N SER A 69 -3.58 11.84 3.82
CA SER A 69 -3.67 13.16 4.47
C SER A 69 -5.12 13.64 4.59
N GLU A 70 -5.90 13.52 3.52
CA GLU A 70 -7.32 13.85 3.47
C GLU A 70 -8.11 13.01 4.49
N ALA A 71 -7.91 11.68 4.48
CA ALA A 71 -8.65 10.77 5.32
C ALA A 71 -8.37 10.92 6.82
N VAL A 72 -7.16 11.33 7.20
CA VAL A 72 -6.80 11.57 8.61
C VAL A 72 -6.95 13.03 9.05
N GLY A 73 -7.29 13.93 8.14
CA GLY A 73 -7.51 15.36 8.44
C GLY A 73 -6.26 16.13 8.85
N ARG A 74 -5.05 15.67 8.48
CA ARG A 74 -3.78 16.39 8.74
C ARG A 74 -2.79 16.25 7.57
N PRO A 75 -1.93 17.25 7.32
CA PRO A 75 -0.92 17.15 6.26
C PRO A 75 0.07 16.02 6.53
N LEU A 76 0.25 15.13 5.54
CA LEU A 76 1.27 14.08 5.50
C LEU A 76 1.90 14.07 4.10
N PRO A 77 2.89 14.95 3.83
CA PRO A 77 3.50 15.03 2.51
C PRO A 77 4.24 13.73 2.16
N TYR A 78 4.37 13.47 0.86
CA TYR A 78 5.21 12.37 0.38
C TYR A 78 6.69 12.77 0.38
N ILE A 79 7.56 11.91 0.92
CA ILE A 79 9.01 12.03 0.81
C ILE A 79 9.56 10.75 0.17
N GLN A 80 10.31 10.92 -0.91
CA GLN A 80 11.04 9.81 -1.50
C GLN A 80 12.35 9.58 -0.73
N ILE A 81 12.55 8.37 -0.24
CA ILE A 81 13.80 7.90 0.33
C ILE A 81 14.74 7.51 -0.83
N PRO A 82 15.99 7.99 -0.87
CA PRO A 82 16.96 7.57 -1.87
C PRO A 82 17.20 6.06 -1.84
N ILE A 83 17.32 5.43 -3.01
CA ILE A 83 17.57 3.98 -3.11
C ILE A 83 18.88 3.60 -2.43
N GLU A 84 19.87 4.49 -2.47
CA GLU A 84 21.18 4.32 -1.82
C GLU A 84 21.04 4.21 -0.30
N ALA A 85 20.07 4.91 0.31
CA ALA A 85 19.79 4.79 1.73
C ALA A 85 19.10 3.46 2.06
N ILE A 86 18.25 2.95 1.18
CA ILE A 86 17.66 1.61 1.31
C ILE A 86 18.72 0.51 1.18
N ALA A 87 19.70 0.69 0.29
CA ALA A 87 20.79 -0.28 0.10
C ALA A 87 21.65 -0.46 1.37
N GLN A 88 21.74 0.57 2.23
CA GLN A 88 22.41 0.44 3.54
C GLN A 88 21.65 -0.47 4.51
N ILE A 89 20.36 -0.70 4.28
CA ILE A 89 19.50 -1.59 5.07
C ILE A 89 19.53 -3.01 4.48
N GLY A 90 19.55 -3.13 3.15
CA GLY A 90 19.73 -4.40 2.43
C GLY A 90 19.66 -4.21 0.91
N GLU A 91 20.57 -4.87 0.20
CA GLU A 91 20.67 -4.78 -1.26
C GLU A 91 19.42 -5.35 -1.96
N GLU A 92 18.78 -6.36 -1.38
CA GLU A 92 17.56 -6.96 -1.88
C GLU A 92 16.37 -5.99 -1.84
N PHE A 93 16.30 -5.10 -0.85
CA PHE A 93 15.27 -4.07 -0.78
C PHE A 93 15.50 -3.00 -1.84
N ALA A 94 16.74 -2.54 -1.99
CA ALA A 94 17.11 -1.59 -3.02
C ALA A 94 16.80 -2.13 -4.42
N PHE A 95 17.10 -3.42 -4.66
CA PHE A 95 16.74 -4.10 -5.89
C PHE A 95 15.23 -4.13 -6.12
N ALA A 96 14.44 -4.51 -5.11
CA ALA A 96 12.99 -4.58 -5.22
C ALA A 96 12.36 -3.21 -5.54
N TYR A 97 12.77 -2.15 -4.83
CA TYR A 97 12.29 -0.80 -5.09
C TYR A 97 12.72 -0.28 -6.48
N THR A 98 13.95 -0.58 -6.91
CA THR A 98 14.42 -0.23 -8.27
C THR A 98 13.54 -0.90 -9.33
N TRP A 99 13.28 -2.21 -9.19
CA TRP A 99 12.40 -2.93 -10.10
C TRP A 99 10.97 -2.38 -10.09
N LEU A 100 10.43 -2.02 -8.92
CA LEU A 100 9.09 -1.43 -8.80
C LEU A 100 9.00 -0.05 -9.46
N ASN A 101 10.06 0.75 -9.38
CA ASN A 101 10.15 2.07 -10.03
C ASN A 101 10.29 1.97 -11.56
N GLU A 102 11.00 0.97 -12.07
CA GLU A 102 11.27 0.82 -13.50
C GLU A 102 10.20 0.01 -14.25
N ARG A 103 9.73 -1.08 -13.63
CA ARG A 103 8.86 -2.06 -14.27
C ARG A 103 7.50 -2.13 -13.61
N GLY A 104 7.48 -2.22 -12.28
CA GLY A 104 6.26 -2.32 -11.47
C GLY A 104 5.44 -3.59 -11.73
N TYR A 105 4.41 -3.78 -10.90
CA TYR A 105 3.39 -4.80 -11.17
C TYR A 105 2.45 -4.35 -12.30
N ARG A 106 1.82 -5.33 -12.95
CA ARG A 106 0.92 -5.13 -14.12
C ARG A 106 -0.35 -5.96 -14.02
N ALA A 107 -0.89 -6.11 -12.80
CA ALA A 107 -2.17 -6.78 -12.62
C ALA A 107 -3.27 -6.03 -13.37
N GLY A 108 -4.16 -6.78 -14.02
CA GLY A 108 -5.29 -6.21 -14.76
C GLY A 108 -6.42 -5.79 -13.82
N LEU A 109 -6.43 -4.55 -13.34
CA LEU A 109 -7.46 -4.02 -12.43
C LEU A 109 -8.91 -4.30 -12.89
N PRO A 110 -9.30 -4.09 -14.17
CA PRO A 110 -10.64 -4.44 -14.62
C PRO A 110 -10.96 -5.93 -14.45
N PHE A 111 -9.98 -6.79 -14.71
CA PHE A 111 -10.12 -8.24 -14.54
C PHE A 111 -10.22 -8.63 -13.06
N THR A 112 -9.38 -8.04 -12.19
CA THR A 112 -9.46 -8.26 -10.73
C THR A 112 -10.84 -7.86 -10.18
N ARG A 113 -11.41 -6.75 -10.66
CA ARG A 113 -12.74 -6.29 -10.24
C ARG A 113 -13.89 -7.17 -10.77
N VAL A 114 -13.73 -7.79 -11.94
CA VAL A 114 -14.69 -8.79 -12.43
C VAL A 114 -14.69 -10.03 -11.54
N LEU A 115 -13.51 -10.50 -11.13
CA LEU A 115 -13.40 -11.64 -10.22
C LEU A 115 -13.94 -11.34 -8.82
N HIS A 116 -13.73 -10.12 -8.33
CA HIS A 116 -14.23 -9.66 -7.04
C HIS A 116 -14.91 -8.28 -7.17
N PRO A 117 -16.24 -8.21 -7.39
CA PRO A 117 -16.94 -6.93 -7.52
C PRO A 117 -16.85 -6.03 -6.28
N GLY A 118 -16.55 -6.62 -5.12
CA GLY A 118 -16.34 -5.92 -3.84
C GLY A 118 -14.93 -5.36 -3.62
N LEU A 119 -14.04 -5.48 -4.62
CA LEU A 119 -12.63 -5.08 -4.56
C LEU A 119 -12.45 -3.68 -3.98
N ILE A 120 -11.61 -3.60 -2.94
CA ILE A 120 -11.40 -2.42 -2.14
C ILE A 120 -10.30 -1.57 -2.78
N ASP A 121 -10.67 -0.35 -3.20
CA ASP A 121 -9.71 0.69 -3.61
C ASP A 121 -9.14 1.44 -2.37
N LEU A 122 -8.12 2.28 -2.57
CA LEU A 122 -7.43 2.92 -1.45
C LEU A 122 -8.39 3.79 -0.62
N ARG A 123 -9.28 4.54 -1.28
CA ARG A 123 -10.23 5.44 -0.59
C ARG A 123 -11.23 4.64 0.23
N THR A 124 -11.76 3.55 -0.30
CA THR A 124 -12.67 2.65 0.40
C THR A 124 -11.98 2.02 1.59
N TRP A 125 -10.73 1.57 1.45
CA TRP A 125 -9.95 1.02 2.57
C TRP A 125 -9.71 2.07 3.66
N LEU A 126 -9.31 3.30 3.29
CA LEU A 126 -9.11 4.40 4.23
C LEU A 126 -10.39 4.70 5.01
N GLN A 127 -11.55 4.75 4.34
CA GLN A 127 -12.85 4.98 4.95
C GLN A 127 -13.26 3.86 5.92
N ARG A 128 -12.98 2.59 5.57
CA ARG A 128 -13.40 1.44 6.37
C ARG A 128 -12.53 1.22 7.61
N THR A 129 -11.21 1.23 7.44
CA THR A 129 -10.27 0.81 8.48
C THR A 129 -8.96 1.57 8.49
N GLY A 130 -8.45 1.99 7.32
CA GLY A 130 -7.10 2.54 7.18
C GLY A 130 -6.89 3.85 7.93
N ALA A 131 -7.81 4.81 7.82
CA ALA A 131 -7.67 6.12 8.45
C ALA A 131 -7.63 6.01 9.99
N ALA A 132 -8.46 5.13 10.57
CA ALA A 132 -8.48 4.90 12.01
C ALA A 132 -7.16 4.31 12.51
N GLN A 133 -6.59 3.32 11.79
CA GLN A 133 -5.31 2.71 12.13
C GLN A 133 -4.16 3.72 12.05
N ILE A 134 -4.11 4.50 10.97
CA ILE A 134 -3.08 5.53 10.76
C ILE A 134 -3.17 6.60 11.85
N THR A 135 -4.39 7.08 12.17
CA THR A 135 -4.61 8.07 13.23
C THR A 135 -4.14 7.54 14.58
N GLY A 136 -4.45 6.29 14.90
CA GLY A 136 -4.00 5.64 16.13
C GLY A 136 -2.48 5.55 16.23
N PHE A 137 -1.80 5.17 15.14
CA PHE A 137 -0.34 5.13 15.09
C PHE A 137 0.28 6.52 15.29
N LEU A 138 -0.23 7.55 14.60
CA LEU A 138 0.28 8.92 14.71
C LEU A 138 0.09 9.48 16.12
N ALA A 139 -1.05 9.25 16.75
CA ALA A 139 -1.30 9.69 18.13
C ALA A 139 -0.32 9.05 19.13
N ALA A 140 0.00 7.76 18.95
CA ALA A 140 0.99 7.07 19.78
C ALA A 140 2.40 7.66 19.62
N GLN A 141 2.79 8.02 18.39
CA GLN A 141 4.08 8.67 18.11
C GLN A 141 4.17 10.08 18.71
N ASP A 142 3.10 10.88 18.59
CA ASP A 142 3.05 12.23 19.13
C ASP A 142 3.18 12.22 20.67
N THR A 143 2.54 11.26 21.34
CA THR A 143 2.64 11.05 22.80
C THR A 143 4.08 10.69 23.20
N ALA A 144 4.69 9.72 22.51
CA ALA A 144 6.06 9.29 22.80
C ALA A 144 7.12 10.39 22.58
N LYS A 145 6.84 11.38 21.74
CA LYS A 145 7.70 12.55 21.54
C LYS A 145 7.54 13.61 22.63
N GLN A 146 6.36 13.72 23.26
CA GLN A 146 6.11 14.68 24.34
C GLN A 146 6.73 14.23 25.68
N ASP A 147 6.87 12.92 25.87
CA ASP A 147 7.45 12.33 27.09
C ASP A 147 9.00 12.25 27.08
N ARG A 148 9.66 12.78 26.04
CA ARG A 148 11.13 12.83 25.89
C ARG A 148 11.66 14.24 26.10
#